data_AF-A0A0F9IR40-F1
#
_entry.id   AF-A0A0F9IR40-F1
#
_cell.length_a   1.000
_cell.length_b   1.000
_cell.length_c   1.000
_cell.angle_alpha   90.00
_cell.angle_beta   90.00
_cell.angle_gamma   90.00
#
_symmetry.space_group_name_H-M   'P 1'
#
loop_
_entity.id
_entity.type
_entity.pdbx_description
1 polymer ?
#
loop_
_entity_poly.entity_id
_entity_poly.type
_entity_poly.pdbx_seq_one_letter_code
_entity_poly.pdbx_strand_id
1 'polypeptide(L)'
;MTDPKASAIQVPPAEQAGRFARAREVQSRALLEDYVELIGDLITAHGEARVADIAERMGVAHPTATKTVARLKREGLATSRPYRGVFLTEEGARLAESVRSRHRTVVDLLVALGVPAE
;
A
#
# COMPACT_ATOMS: atom_id res chain seq x y z
N MET A 1 9.60 32.87 23.87
CA MET A 1 10.11 32.07 22.74
C MET A 1 10.41 30.68 23.29
N THR A 2 9.39 29.81 23.34
CA THR A 2 9.48 28.49 23.94
C THR A 2 9.76 27.49 22.83
N ASP A 3 10.96 26.95 22.79
CA ASP A 3 11.42 26.03 21.75
C ASP A 3 10.59 24.74 21.77
N PRO A 4 9.82 24.41 20.71
CA PRO A 4 9.00 23.20 20.65
C PRO A 4 9.83 21.91 20.65
N LYS A 5 11.15 22.01 20.39
CA LYS A 5 12.09 20.88 20.47
C LYS A 5 12.36 20.36 21.89
N ALA A 6 12.17 21.18 22.93
CA ALA A 6 12.45 20.77 24.30
C ALA A 6 11.45 19.72 24.83
N SER A 7 10.21 19.73 24.32
CA SER A 7 9.14 18.83 24.77
C SER A 7 9.25 17.41 24.20
N ALA A 8 9.79 17.25 22.98
CA ALA A 8 9.88 15.94 22.31
C ALA A 8 10.84 14.95 23.01
N ILE A 9 11.81 15.46 23.79
CA ILE A 9 12.80 14.64 24.50
C ILE A 9 12.29 14.17 25.87
N GLN A 10 11.18 14.73 26.38
CA GLN A 10 10.63 14.43 27.71
C GLN A 10 9.72 13.19 27.76
N VAL A 11 9.32 12.64 26.62
CA VAL A 11 8.46 11.43 26.58
C VAL A 11 9.27 10.21 27.01
N PRO A 12 8.76 9.30 27.87
CA PRO A 12 9.48 8.09 28.25
C PRO A 12 9.88 7.24 27.00
N PRO A 13 11.10 6.67 26.94
CA PRO A 13 11.56 5.91 25.77
C PRO A 13 10.62 4.79 25.30
N ALA A 14 9.91 4.13 26.23
CA ALA A 14 8.93 3.09 25.91
C ALA A 14 7.72 3.65 25.14
N GLU A 15 7.23 4.82 25.52
CA GLU A 15 6.11 5.48 24.86
C GLU A 15 6.53 6.02 23.48
N GLN A 16 7.74 6.58 23.37
CA GLN A 16 8.31 6.97 22.07
C GLN A 16 8.44 5.77 21.13
N ALA A 17 9.00 4.66 21.62
CA ALA A 17 9.16 3.42 20.86
C ALA A 17 7.80 2.86 20.38
N GLY A 18 6.78 2.88 21.24
CA GLY A 18 5.43 2.45 20.89
C GLY A 18 4.80 3.28 19.77
N ARG A 19 4.98 4.61 19.80
CA ARG A 19 4.50 5.51 18.73
C ARG A 19 5.18 5.20 17.39
N PHE A 20 6.50 5.00 17.39
CA PHE A 20 7.22 4.63 16.17
C PHE A 20 6.85 3.25 15.64
N ALA A 21 6.60 2.28 16.52
CA ALA A 21 6.13 0.95 16.12
C ALA A 21 4.77 1.03 15.41
N ARG A 22 3.80 1.71 16.02
CA ARG A 22 2.47 1.92 15.44
C ARG A 22 2.53 2.66 14.11
N ALA A 23 3.33 3.72 14.00
CA ALA A 23 3.49 4.45 12.75
C ALA A 23 4.04 3.56 11.63
N ARG A 24 5.05 2.73 11.93
CA ARG A 24 5.60 1.75 10.98
C ARG A 24 4.58 0.69 10.58
N GLU A 25 3.76 0.19 11.50
CA GLU A 25 2.70 -0.77 11.20
C GLU A 25 1.65 -0.19 10.25
N VAL A 26 1.17 1.04 10.54
CA VAL A 26 0.21 1.74 9.68
C VAL A 26 0.79 1.97 8.28
N GLN A 27 2.01 2.48 8.20
CA GLN A 27 2.69 2.70 6.92
C GLN A 27 2.90 1.39 6.16
N SER A 28 3.30 0.33 6.87
CA SER A 28 3.54 -1.00 6.31
C SER A 28 2.27 -1.64 5.77
N ARG A 29 1.11 -1.40 6.40
CA ARG A 29 -0.20 -1.85 5.94
C ARG A 29 -0.65 -1.06 4.72
N ALA A 30 -0.55 0.27 4.75
CA ALA A 30 -0.89 1.13 3.60
C ALA A 30 -0.12 0.69 2.34
N LEU A 31 1.18 0.42 2.48
CA LEU A 31 1.99 -0.09 1.36
C LEU A 31 1.48 -1.40 0.77
N LEU A 32 0.94 -2.32 1.59
CA LEU A 32 0.37 -3.56 1.06
C LEU A 32 -0.97 -3.33 0.38
N GLU A 33 -1.81 -2.44 0.95
CA GLU A 33 -3.07 -2.02 0.37
C GLU A 33 -2.85 -1.40 -1.03
N ASP A 34 -1.85 -0.51 -1.18
CA ASP A 34 -1.47 0.09 -2.47
C ASP A 34 -1.05 -0.97 -3.50
N TYR A 35 -0.23 -1.95 -3.09
CA TYR A 35 0.23 -2.99 -4.02
C TYR A 35 -0.89 -3.93 -4.45
N VAL A 36 -1.81 -4.33 -3.56
CA VAL A 36 -2.90 -5.23 -3.97
C VAL A 36 -3.88 -4.53 -4.89
N GLU A 37 -4.15 -3.23 -4.65
CA GLU A 37 -4.96 -2.41 -5.56
C GLU A 37 -4.32 -2.35 -6.95
N LEU A 38 -3.03 -1.97 -7.02
CA LEU A 38 -2.30 -1.89 -8.28
C LEU A 38 -2.24 -3.22 -9.04
N ILE A 39 -1.99 -4.33 -8.32
CA ILE A 39 -1.98 -5.67 -8.93
C ILE A 39 -3.37 -5.99 -9.50
N GLY A 40 -4.44 -5.68 -8.76
CA GLY A 40 -5.82 -5.86 -9.23
C GLY A 40 -6.11 -5.05 -10.49
N ASP A 41 -5.67 -3.80 -10.55
CA ASP A 41 -5.83 -2.92 -11.70
C ASP A 41 -5.06 -3.43 -12.92
N LEU A 42 -3.82 -3.86 -12.73
CA LEU A 42 -2.99 -4.46 -13.79
C LEU A 42 -3.62 -5.72 -14.36
N ILE A 43 -4.15 -6.61 -13.50
CA ILE A 43 -4.84 -7.83 -13.94
C ILE A 43 -6.11 -7.48 -14.71
N THR A 44 -6.86 -6.47 -14.26
CA THR A 44 -8.09 -6.02 -14.93
C THR A 44 -7.78 -5.43 -16.31
N ALA A 45 -6.72 -4.64 -16.43
CA ALA A 45 -6.35 -3.97 -17.67
C ALA A 45 -5.63 -4.87 -18.68
N HIS A 46 -4.73 -5.75 -18.22
CA HIS A 46 -3.77 -6.47 -19.07
C HIS A 46 -3.85 -8.00 -18.94
N GLY A 47 -4.68 -8.52 -18.03
CA GLY A 47 -4.81 -9.95 -17.74
C GLY A 47 -3.71 -10.53 -16.84
N GLU A 48 -2.63 -9.80 -16.59
CA GLU A 48 -1.53 -10.19 -15.71
C GLU A 48 -0.83 -8.98 -15.07
N ALA A 49 -0.19 -9.19 -13.93
CA ALA A 49 0.67 -8.18 -13.28
C ALA A 49 2.11 -8.67 -13.23
N ARG A 50 3.01 -8.05 -14.02
CA ARG A 50 4.44 -8.37 -13.96
C ARG A 50 5.13 -7.50 -12.92
N VAL A 51 6.15 -8.04 -12.27
CA VAL A 51 6.91 -7.30 -11.25
C VAL A 51 7.61 -6.07 -11.83
N ALA A 52 7.97 -6.10 -13.12
CA ALA A 52 8.49 -4.92 -13.82
C ALA A 52 7.45 -3.79 -13.87
N ASP A 53 6.24 -4.08 -14.35
CA ASP A 53 5.14 -3.11 -14.46
C ASP A 53 4.72 -2.58 -13.08
N ILE A 54 4.70 -3.46 -12.06
CA ILE A 54 4.45 -3.07 -10.67
C ILE A 54 5.53 -2.09 -10.20
N ALA A 55 6.81 -2.39 -10.44
CA ALA A 55 7.92 -1.54 -10.01
C ALA A 55 7.84 -0.15 -10.67
N GLU A 56 7.59 -0.11 -11.98
CA GLU A 56 7.43 1.11 -12.76
C GLU A 56 6.28 1.97 -12.22
N ARG A 57 5.09 1.38 -12.05
CA ARG A 57 3.90 2.11 -11.57
C ARG A 57 3.97 2.53 -10.11
N MET A 58 4.64 1.76 -9.26
CA MET A 58 4.92 2.15 -7.87
C MET A 58 6.04 3.18 -7.76
N GLY A 59 6.78 3.48 -8.85
CA GLY A 59 7.93 4.38 -8.81
C GLY A 59 9.09 3.86 -7.95
N VAL A 60 9.27 2.54 -7.87
CA VAL A 60 10.32 1.91 -7.05
C VAL A 60 11.26 1.05 -7.89
N ALA A 61 12.46 0.80 -7.37
CA ALA A 61 13.37 -0.13 -8.00
C ALA A 61 12.81 -1.56 -8.00
N HIS A 62 13.14 -2.34 -9.03
CA HIS A 62 12.68 -3.72 -9.20
C HIS A 62 12.93 -4.62 -7.96
N PRO A 63 14.09 -4.58 -7.28
CA PRO A 63 14.30 -5.36 -6.06
C PRO A 63 13.33 -5.02 -4.92
N THR A 64 12.93 -3.75 -4.80
CA THR A 64 11.95 -3.29 -3.82
C THR A 64 10.58 -3.90 -4.10
N ALA A 65 10.13 -3.82 -5.36
CA ALA A 65 8.87 -4.44 -5.78
C ALA A 65 8.89 -5.96 -5.54
N THR A 66 9.96 -6.65 -5.92
CA THR A 66 10.14 -8.08 -5.67
C THR A 66 10.03 -8.43 -4.19
N LYS A 67 10.66 -7.63 -3.31
CA LYS A 67 10.59 -7.83 -1.85
C LYS A 67 9.17 -7.67 -1.32
N THR A 68 8.44 -6.65 -1.77
CA THR A 68 7.05 -6.40 -1.35
C THR A 68 6.10 -7.48 -1.89
N VAL A 69 6.26 -7.91 -3.15
CA VAL A 69 5.50 -9.02 -3.72
C VAL A 69 5.77 -10.32 -2.95
N ALA A 70 7.02 -10.61 -2.61
CA ALA A 70 7.35 -11.78 -1.78
C ALA A 70 6.66 -11.69 -0.40
N ARG A 71 6.56 -10.48 0.16
CA ARG A 71 5.82 -10.25 1.41
C ARG A 71 4.32 -10.52 1.24
N LEU A 72 3.67 -9.98 0.20
CA LEU A 72 2.26 -10.26 -0.10
C LEU A 72 1.98 -11.76 -0.21
N LYS A 73 2.90 -12.51 -0.83
CA LYS A 73 2.79 -13.97 -0.93
C LYS A 73 2.85 -14.66 0.44
N ARG A 74 3.75 -14.22 1.33
CA ARG A 74 3.83 -14.75 2.70
C ARG A 74 2.58 -14.42 3.53
N GLU A 75 1.98 -13.26 3.28
CA GLU A 75 0.74 -12.83 3.95
C GLU A 75 -0.52 -13.44 3.30
N GLY A 76 -0.37 -14.30 2.28
CA GLY A 76 -1.48 -15.00 1.65
C GLY A 76 -2.33 -14.12 0.74
N LEU A 77 -1.87 -12.91 0.39
CA LEU A 77 -2.58 -11.94 -0.44
C LEU A 77 -2.27 -12.11 -1.94
N ALA A 78 -1.13 -12.71 -2.28
CA ALA A 78 -0.72 -12.90 -3.67
C ALA A 78 -0.13 -14.29 -3.91
N THR A 79 -0.09 -14.67 -5.18
CA THR A 79 0.58 -15.87 -5.69
C THR A 79 1.29 -15.57 -7.00
N SER A 80 2.17 -16.45 -7.44
CA SER A 80 2.82 -16.35 -8.75
C SER A 80 2.47 -17.59 -9.56
N ARG A 81 2.16 -17.40 -10.85
CA ARG A 81 1.97 -18.51 -11.78
C ARG A 81 3.18 -18.59 -12.72
N PRO A 82 3.69 -19.80 -13.03
CA PRO A 82 4.75 -19.95 -14.01
C PRO A 82 4.40 -19.22 -15.31
N TYR A 83 5.34 -18.40 -15.79
CA TYR A 83 5.24 -17.65 -17.05
C TYR A 83 4.09 -16.60 -17.15
N ARG A 84 3.37 -16.27 -16.06
CA ARG A 84 2.21 -15.34 -16.09
C ARG A 84 2.22 -14.21 -15.05
N GLY A 85 3.31 -14.05 -14.29
CA GLY A 85 3.42 -12.97 -13.31
C GLY A 85 2.73 -13.21 -11.96
N VAL A 86 2.31 -12.14 -11.31
CA VAL A 86 1.71 -12.08 -9.97
C VAL A 86 0.19 -12.03 -10.09
N PHE A 87 -0.50 -12.80 -9.25
CA PHE A 87 -1.97 -12.82 -9.15
C PHE A 87 -2.38 -12.61 -7.70
N LEU A 88 -3.55 -12.02 -7.48
CA LEU A 88 -4.15 -11.97 -6.15
C LEU A 88 -4.74 -13.33 -5.78
N THR A 89 -4.69 -13.65 -4.50
CA THR A 89 -5.56 -14.69 -3.92
C THR A 89 -6.97 -14.14 -3.75
N GLU A 90 -7.91 -14.96 -3.31
CA GLU A 90 -9.25 -14.49 -2.96
C GLU A 90 -9.22 -13.43 -1.84
N GLU A 91 -8.38 -13.62 -0.81
CA GLU A 91 -8.18 -12.61 0.25
C GLU A 91 -7.56 -11.33 -0.30
N GLY A 92 -6.55 -11.43 -1.16
CA GLY A 92 -5.94 -10.28 -1.81
C GLY A 92 -6.92 -9.50 -2.69
N ALA A 93 -7.78 -10.20 -3.42
CA ALA A 93 -8.81 -9.59 -4.26
C ALA A 93 -9.87 -8.86 -3.42
N ARG A 94 -10.31 -9.47 -2.30
CA ARG A 94 -11.23 -8.82 -1.35
C ARG A 94 -10.61 -7.57 -0.72
N LEU A 95 -9.32 -7.63 -0.36
CA LEU A 95 -8.61 -6.46 0.15
C LEU A 95 -8.52 -5.35 -0.90
N ALA A 96 -8.10 -5.68 -2.13
CA ALA A 96 -8.02 -4.71 -3.23
C ALA A 96 -9.36 -4.01 -3.48
N GLU A 97 -10.48 -4.75 -3.51
CA GLU A 97 -11.81 -4.18 -3.71
C GLU A 97 -12.23 -3.27 -2.55
N SER A 98 -11.96 -3.68 -1.31
CA SER A 98 -12.23 -2.86 -0.13
C SER A 98 -11.45 -1.54 -0.14
N VAL A 99 -10.15 -1.59 -0.48
CA VAL A 99 -9.29 -0.40 -0.57
C VAL A 99 -9.79 0.52 -1.68
N ARG A 100 -10.07 -0.02 -2.87
CA ARG A 100 -10.61 0.73 -4.01
C ARG A 100 -11.93 1.41 -3.66
N SER A 101 -12.85 0.71 -2.99
CA SER A 101 -14.14 1.26 -2.57
C SER A 101 -13.98 2.45 -1.61
N ARG A 102 -13.09 2.33 -0.61
CA ARG A 102 -12.77 3.44 0.30
C ARG A 102 -12.14 4.62 -0.46
N HIS A 103 -11.17 4.36 -1.34
CA HIS A 103 -10.52 5.40 -2.13
C HIS A 103 -11.55 6.13 -3.00
N ARG A 104 -12.40 5.39 -3.70
CA ARG A 104 -13.48 5.94 -4.53
C ARG A 104 -14.44 6.81 -3.74
N THR A 105 -14.84 6.35 -2.55
CA THR A 105 -15.71 7.12 -1.65
C THR A 105 -15.10 8.48 -1.28
N VAL A 106 -13.80 8.50 -0.96
CA VAL A 106 -13.10 9.74 -0.63
C VAL A 106 -12.96 10.65 -1.86
N VAL A 107 -12.62 10.09 -3.03
CA VAL A 107 -12.54 10.85 -4.28
C VAL A 107 -13.89 11.47 -4.63
N ASP A 108 -14.97 10.71 -4.60
CA ASP A 108 -16.32 11.20 -4.92
C ASP A 108 -16.76 12.29 -3.94
N LEU A 109 -16.40 12.18 -2.66
CA LEU A 109 -16.62 13.24 -1.67
C LEU A 109 -15.84 14.51 -2.02
N LEU A 110 -14.53 14.41 -2.32
CA LEU A 110 -13.70 15.56 -2.65
C LEU A 110 -14.18 16.27 -3.92
N VAL A 111 -14.58 15.50 -4.94
CA VAL A 111 -15.18 16.04 -6.17
C VAL A 111 -16.51 16.74 -5.87
N ALA A 112 -17.37 16.17 -5.03
CA ALA A 112 -18.61 16.81 -4.60
C ALA A 112 -18.37 18.13 -3.83
N LEU A 113 -17.21 18.26 -3.17
CA LEU A 113 -16.77 19.50 -2.50
C LEU A 113 -16.09 20.51 -3.45
N GLY A 114 -15.96 20.19 -4.74
CA GLY A 114 -15.41 21.08 -5.76
C GLY A 114 -13.91 20.92 -6.03
N VAL A 115 -13.27 19.87 -5.52
CA VAL A 115 -11.89 19.51 -5.92
C VAL A 115 -11.92 18.95 -7.35
N PRO A 116 -11.09 19.48 -8.28
CA PRO A 116 -10.99 18.92 -9.63
C PRO A 116 -10.59 17.44 -9.61
N ALA A 117 -11.09 16.66 -10.55
CA ALA A 117 -10.77 15.23 -10.66
C ALA A 117 -9.42 14.93 -11.34
N GLU A 118 -8.60 15.96 -11.56
CA GLU A 118 -7.34 15.94 -12.30
C GLU A 118 -6.13 15.76 -11.38
#